data_AF-A0A834B7F6-F1
#
_entry.id   AF-A0A834B7F6-F1
#
_cell.length_a   1.000
_cell.length_b   1.000
_cell.length_c   1.000
_cell.angle_alpha   90.00
_cell.angle_beta   90.00
_cell.angle_gamma   90.00
#
_symmetry.space_group_name_H-M   'P 1'
#
loop_
_entity.id
_entity.type
_entity.pdbx_description
1 polymer ?
#
loop_
_entity_poly.entity_id
_entity_poly.type
_entity_poly.pdbx_seq_one_letter_code
_entity_poly.pdbx_strand_id
1 'polypeptide(L)'
;MATVVVEAAEPELSGSIANPAASTSPSLSHRFLDSKFYLLVVVGEIVTEEHLRRAIGNIELGIRSWDTNLIECNLDQELKLFVSRHSARFSPEVPGQKILHHRSDVLETVVLINPSDEAVSTEVRLMITDAARHKLLVLTGQCFENTGELILQSGSFSFQNFIEIFTDQES
;
A
#
# COMPACT_ATOMS: atom_id res chain seq x y z
N MET A 1 15.23 -87.48 10.95
CA MET A 1 16.68 -87.42 10.65
C MET A 1 16.80 -86.79 9.27
N ALA A 2 17.55 -85.72 8.99
CA ALA A 2 18.60 -85.03 9.70
C ALA A 2 18.62 -83.53 9.27
N THR A 3 19.27 -82.73 10.13
CA THR A 3 19.84 -81.38 10.01
C THR A 3 20.38 -80.97 8.62
N VAL A 4 20.51 -79.69 8.26
CA VAL A 4 21.56 -78.75 8.71
C VAL A 4 21.24 -77.30 8.30
N VAL A 5 21.60 -76.38 9.21
CA VAL A 5 21.66 -74.90 9.14
C VAL A 5 22.89 -74.44 8.35
N VAL A 6 22.82 -73.42 7.49
CA VAL A 6 23.88 -72.39 7.33
C VAL A 6 23.28 -71.05 6.83
N GLU A 7 23.84 -69.97 7.37
CA GLU A 7 23.47 -68.56 7.37
C GLU A 7 24.08 -67.74 6.19
N ALA A 8 23.57 -66.51 6.04
CA ALA A 8 24.18 -65.28 5.49
C ALA A 8 24.05 -64.95 3.98
N ALA A 9 23.25 -63.91 3.67
CA ALA A 9 23.72 -62.59 3.20
C ALA A 9 22.57 -61.80 2.50
N GLU A 10 22.23 -60.62 3.02
CA GLU A 10 21.42 -59.60 2.33
C GLU A 10 22.26 -58.91 1.22
N PRO A 11 21.65 -58.32 0.17
CA PRO A 11 21.14 -56.95 0.30
C PRO A 11 19.79 -56.66 -0.41
N GLU A 12 18.91 -55.98 0.33
CA GLU A 12 18.13 -54.79 -0.05
C GLU A 12 17.79 -54.56 -1.53
N LEU A 13 16.51 -54.74 -1.87
CA LEU A 13 15.92 -54.33 -3.14
C LEU A 13 14.76 -53.34 -2.87
N SER A 14 15.10 -52.08 -2.60
CA SER A 14 14.12 -51.00 -2.48
C SER A 14 13.94 -50.29 -3.82
N GLY A 15 12.73 -50.44 -4.37
CA GLY A 15 12.32 -49.85 -5.65
C GLY A 15 12.30 -48.32 -5.62
N SER A 16 12.85 -47.72 -6.67
CA SER A 16 12.65 -46.32 -7.01
C SER A 16 11.18 -46.07 -7.37
N ILE A 17 10.48 -45.29 -6.54
CA ILE A 17 9.38 -44.43 -6.99
C ILE A 17 9.80 -43.00 -6.69
N ALA A 18 10.27 -42.31 -7.73
CA ALA A 18 10.50 -40.88 -7.68
C ALA A 18 9.15 -40.16 -7.65
N ASN A 19 8.79 -39.59 -6.51
CA ASN A 19 7.81 -38.50 -6.44
C ASN A 19 8.58 -37.18 -6.60
N PRO A 20 8.24 -36.30 -7.55
CA PRO A 20 8.76 -34.94 -7.54
C PRO A 20 8.08 -34.22 -6.38
N ALA A 21 8.82 -34.07 -5.28
CA ALA A 21 8.39 -33.30 -4.13
C ALA A 21 8.02 -31.89 -4.56
N ALA A 22 6.87 -31.45 -4.05
CA ALA A 22 6.23 -30.18 -4.26
C ALA A 22 7.23 -29.03 -4.40
N SER A 23 7.08 -28.25 -5.46
CA SER A 23 7.55 -26.88 -5.51
C SER A 23 6.96 -26.15 -4.30
N THR A 24 7.76 -25.96 -3.25
CA THR A 24 7.45 -25.05 -2.16
C THR A 24 7.29 -23.67 -2.78
N SER A 25 6.05 -23.29 -3.05
CA SER A 25 5.67 -21.91 -3.29
C SER A 25 6.27 -21.09 -2.15
N PRO A 26 7.08 -20.04 -2.43
CA PRO A 26 7.61 -19.19 -1.38
C PRO A 26 6.40 -18.63 -0.62
N SER A 27 6.36 -18.84 0.70
CA SER A 27 5.30 -18.32 1.53
C SER A 27 5.20 -16.80 1.31
N LEU A 28 4.01 -16.33 0.93
CA LEU A 28 3.76 -14.90 0.60
C LEU A 28 4.15 -13.94 1.74
N SER A 29 4.32 -14.48 2.96
CA SER A 29 4.82 -13.80 4.15
C SER A 29 6.22 -13.17 4.00
N HIS A 30 7.04 -13.57 3.02
CA HIS A 30 8.34 -12.93 2.79
C HIS A 30 8.32 -11.73 1.82
N ARG A 31 7.19 -11.41 1.17
CA ARG A 31 7.12 -10.28 0.20
C ARG A 31 6.67 -8.97 0.81
N PHE A 32 5.92 -9.01 1.90
CA PHE A 32 5.44 -7.81 2.59
C PHE A 32 6.22 -7.57 3.88
N LEU A 33 6.45 -6.30 4.18
CA LEU A 33 7.11 -5.87 5.41
C LEU A 33 6.01 -5.59 6.44
N ASP A 34 5.82 -6.51 7.38
CA ASP A 34 4.79 -6.40 8.44
C ASP A 34 4.97 -5.13 9.28
N SER A 35 6.21 -4.69 9.49
CA SER A 35 6.52 -3.48 10.26
C SER A 35 6.48 -2.18 9.47
N LYS A 36 6.13 -2.22 8.17
CA LYS A 36 6.11 -1.03 7.31
C LYS A 36 4.68 -0.58 7.03
N PHE A 37 4.47 0.72 7.17
CA PHE A 37 3.22 1.42 6.98
C PHE A 37 3.31 2.38 5.80
N TYR A 38 2.18 2.61 5.12
CA TYR A 38 2.07 3.56 4.01
C TYR A 38 0.84 4.43 4.21
N LEU A 39 1.03 5.74 4.25
CA LEU A 39 -0.03 6.74 4.33
C LEU A 39 -0.03 7.57 3.05
N LEU A 40 -1.13 7.52 2.30
CA LEU A 40 -1.38 8.39 1.16
C LEU A 40 -2.61 9.27 1.46
N VAL A 41 -2.42 10.59 1.46
CA VAL A 41 -3.51 11.56 1.60
C VAL A 41 -3.65 12.33 0.30
N VAL A 42 -4.85 12.35 -0.25
CA VAL A 42 -5.20 13.10 -1.47
C VAL A 42 -6.13 14.23 -1.08
N VAL A 43 -5.65 15.46 -1.24
CA VAL A 43 -6.41 16.69 -1.04
C VAL A 43 -6.75 17.26 -2.40
N GLY A 44 -7.98 16.99 -2.86
CA GLY A 44 -8.55 17.54 -4.08
C GLY A 44 -8.83 19.04 -4.00
N GLU A 45 -9.68 19.53 -4.89
CA GLU A 45 -9.98 20.96 -4.96
C GLU A 45 -10.68 21.45 -3.68
N ILE A 46 -10.25 22.62 -3.19
CA ILE A 46 -10.83 23.30 -2.02
C ILE A 46 -11.19 24.72 -2.43
N VAL A 47 -12.49 24.98 -2.58
CA VAL A 47 -13.02 26.29 -3.01
C VAL A 47 -13.53 27.13 -1.84
N THR A 48 -13.89 26.50 -0.71
CA THR A 48 -14.50 27.18 0.44
C THR A 48 -13.85 26.78 1.77
N GLU A 49 -13.96 27.65 2.77
CA GLU A 49 -13.54 27.38 4.16
C GLU A 49 -14.26 26.17 4.77
N GLU A 50 -15.50 25.90 4.36
CA GLU A 50 -16.23 24.72 4.81
C GLU A 50 -15.62 23.43 4.24
N HIS A 51 -15.25 23.43 2.95
CA HIS A 51 -14.55 22.30 2.33
C HIS A 51 -13.19 22.07 3.00
N LEU A 52 -12.46 23.13 3.36
CA LEU A 52 -11.20 23.02 4.11
C LEU A 52 -11.41 22.37 5.48
N ARG A 53 -12.39 22.84 6.26
CA ARG A 53 -12.68 22.29 7.59
C ARG A 53 -13.08 20.82 7.51
N ARG A 54 -13.92 20.45 6.55
CA ARG A 54 -14.29 19.05 6.30
C ARG A 54 -13.07 18.22 5.90
N ALA A 55 -12.18 18.76 5.07
CA ALA A 55 -10.98 18.04 4.67
C ALA A 55 -10.04 17.75 5.84
N ILE A 56 -9.83 18.71 6.73
CA ILE A 56 -9.07 18.50 7.97
C ILE A 56 -9.74 17.41 8.82
N GLY A 57 -11.06 17.50 9.03
CA GLY A 57 -11.80 16.50 9.80
C GLY A 57 -11.72 15.08 9.21
N ASN A 58 -11.78 14.96 7.89
CA ASN A 58 -11.65 13.67 7.19
C ASN A 58 -10.24 13.08 7.35
N ILE A 59 -9.19 13.91 7.28
CA ILE A 59 -7.81 13.48 7.50
C ILE A 59 -7.62 13.01 8.94
N GLU A 60 -8.07 13.80 9.91
CA GLU A 60 -8.00 13.44 11.32
C GLU A 60 -8.76 12.15 11.61
N LEU A 61 -9.98 12.00 11.07
CA LEU A 61 -10.79 10.81 11.23
C LEU A 61 -10.10 9.59 10.60
N GLY A 62 -9.59 9.73 9.37
CA GLY A 62 -8.87 8.66 8.67
C GLY A 62 -7.68 8.16 9.47
N ILE A 63 -6.80 9.08 9.92
CA ILE A 63 -5.63 8.75 10.73
C ILE A 63 -6.02 8.14 12.08
N ARG A 64 -7.01 8.68 12.78
CA ARG A 64 -7.47 8.16 14.08
C ARG A 64 -8.16 6.81 13.98
N SER A 65 -8.81 6.54 12.85
CA SER A 65 -9.44 5.25 12.56
C SER A 65 -8.44 4.19 12.05
N TRP A 66 -7.21 4.60 11.75
CA TRP A 66 -6.19 3.69 11.26
C TRP A 66 -5.71 2.79 12.40
N ASP A 67 -6.10 1.52 12.33
CA ASP A 67 -5.66 0.48 13.25
C ASP A 67 -4.18 0.17 13.03
N THR A 68 -3.34 1.06 13.57
CA THR A 68 -1.89 0.92 13.61
C THR A 68 -1.49 0.45 14.99
N ASN A 69 -0.69 -0.60 15.05
CA ASN A 69 -0.19 -1.10 16.31
C ASN A 69 0.86 -0.10 16.84
N LEU A 70 0.53 0.62 17.91
CA LEU A 70 1.41 1.63 18.53
C LEU A 70 2.79 1.09 18.93
N ILE A 71 2.91 -0.23 19.10
CA ILE A 71 4.17 -0.92 19.40
C ILE A 71 5.11 -0.94 18.18
N GLU A 72 4.54 -1.04 16.98
CA GLU A 72 5.28 -1.15 15.71
C GLU A 72 5.39 0.20 14.99
N CYS A 73 4.40 1.09 15.17
CA CYS A 73 4.39 2.43 14.58
C CYS A 73 3.92 3.47 15.59
N ASN A 74 4.82 4.34 16.05
CA ASN A 74 4.46 5.54 16.79
C ASN A 74 4.04 6.64 15.79
N LEU A 75 2.77 6.59 15.37
CA LEU A 75 2.24 7.46 14.33
C LEU A 75 2.41 8.96 14.64
N ASP A 76 2.23 9.37 15.91
CA ASP A 76 2.42 10.77 16.31
C ASP A 76 3.86 11.26 16.08
N GLN A 77 4.85 10.42 16.36
CA GLN A 77 6.25 10.75 16.12
C GLN A 77 6.57 10.80 14.62
N GLU A 78 6.06 9.84 13.86
CA GLU A 78 6.26 9.79 12.41
C GLU A 78 5.61 10.98 11.69
N LEU A 79 4.40 11.38 12.10
CA LEU A 79 3.74 12.58 11.55
C LEU A 79 4.50 13.87 11.88
N LYS A 80 5.12 13.98 13.08
CA LYS A 80 6.02 15.11 13.39
C LYS A 80 7.27 15.12 12.51
N LEU A 81 7.83 13.95 12.21
CA LEU A 81 8.94 13.82 11.27
C LEU A 81 8.52 14.26 9.86
N PHE A 82 7.36 13.82 9.38
CA PHE A 82 6.80 14.30 8.12
C PHE A 82 6.66 15.83 8.09
N VAL A 83 6.05 16.44 9.10
CA VAL A 83 5.88 17.91 9.17
C VAL A 83 7.23 18.64 9.13
N SER A 84 8.27 18.08 9.75
CA SER A 84 9.59 18.72 9.83
C SER A 84 10.54 18.41 8.68
N ARG A 85 10.36 17.30 7.96
CA ARG A 85 11.36 16.77 7.01
C ARG A 85 10.81 16.34 5.65
N HIS A 86 9.54 16.60 5.36
CA HIS A 86 9.01 16.26 4.05
C HIS A 86 9.76 17.01 2.94
N SER A 87 10.04 16.27 1.87
CA SER A 87 10.37 16.88 0.59
C SER A 87 9.07 17.40 -0.05
N ALA A 88 9.18 18.42 -0.89
CA ALA A 88 8.07 18.94 -1.67
C ALA A 88 8.45 18.93 -3.15
N ARG A 89 7.59 18.33 -3.98
CA ARG A 89 7.67 18.37 -5.43
C ARG A 89 6.50 19.19 -5.96
N PHE A 90 6.77 20.00 -6.97
CA PHE A 90 5.79 20.89 -7.58
C PHE A 90 5.69 20.53 -9.07
N SER A 91 4.48 20.51 -9.62
CA SER A 91 4.30 20.37 -11.06
C SER A 91 4.31 21.77 -11.70
N PRO A 92 5.17 22.02 -12.71
CA PRO A 92 5.08 23.23 -13.50
C PRO A 92 3.91 23.21 -14.50
N GLU A 93 3.38 22.03 -14.84
CA GLU A 93 2.26 21.86 -15.79
C GLU A 93 0.89 22.03 -15.12
N VAL A 94 0.76 21.61 -13.86
CA VAL A 94 -0.50 21.62 -13.11
C VAL A 94 -0.42 22.67 -11.99
N PRO A 95 -1.03 23.86 -12.18
CA PRO A 95 -0.92 24.95 -11.22
C PRO A 95 -1.40 24.54 -9.82
N GLY A 96 -0.57 24.83 -8.81
CA GLY A 96 -0.92 24.57 -7.41
C GLY A 96 -0.74 23.12 -6.96
N GLN A 97 -0.44 22.18 -7.85
CA GLN A 97 -0.15 20.80 -7.48
C GLN A 97 1.12 20.70 -6.62
N LYS A 98 1.01 20.01 -5.49
CA LYS A 98 2.15 19.70 -4.61
C LYS A 98 2.10 18.25 -4.19
N ILE A 99 3.27 17.63 -4.16
CA ILE A 99 3.47 16.30 -3.61
C ILE A 99 4.45 16.45 -2.45
N LEU A 100 3.96 16.20 -1.24
CA LEU A 100 4.81 16.16 -0.05
C LEU A 100 5.14 14.70 0.23
N HIS A 101 6.42 14.39 0.37
CA HIS A 101 6.86 13.01 0.60
C HIS A 101 7.89 12.96 1.70
N HIS A 102 7.66 12.08 2.66
CA HIS A 102 8.64 11.69 3.66
C HIS A 102 8.63 10.18 3.81
N ARG A 103 9.82 9.60 3.97
CA ARG A 103 9.99 8.18 4.22
C ARG A 103 10.94 8.00 5.40
N SER A 104 10.47 7.26 6.39
CA SER A 104 11.29 6.73 7.47
C SER A 104 11.49 5.21 7.30
N ASP A 105 12.07 4.57 8.31
CA ASP A 105 12.24 3.12 8.34
C ASP A 105 10.90 2.38 8.55
N VAL A 106 9.89 3.06 9.14
CA VAL A 106 8.61 2.44 9.52
C VAL A 106 7.42 2.99 8.74
N LEU A 107 7.40 4.28 8.40
CA LEU A 107 6.28 4.94 7.73
C LEU A 107 6.73 5.66 6.47
N GLU A 108 6.04 5.38 5.38
CA GLU A 108 6.09 6.17 4.16
C GLU A 108 4.84 7.04 4.08
N THR A 109 4.99 8.36 3.98
CA THR A 109 3.89 9.33 3.92
C THR A 109 3.97 10.15 2.65
N VAL A 110 2.90 10.12 1.87
CA VAL A 110 2.69 10.94 0.67
C VAL A 110 1.44 11.78 0.87
N VAL A 111 1.54 13.09 0.63
CA VAL A 111 0.39 14.00 0.62
C VAL A 111 0.34 14.72 -0.72
N LEU A 112 -0.73 14.46 -1.47
CA LEU A 112 -1.07 15.16 -2.70
C LEU A 112 -1.98 16.35 -2.38
N ILE A 113 -1.60 17.54 -2.86
CA ILE A 113 -2.39 18.75 -2.73
C ILE A 113 -2.70 19.27 -4.12
N ASN A 114 -3.98 19.49 -4.39
CA ASN A 114 -4.49 19.93 -5.69
C ASN A 114 -3.93 19.11 -6.86
N PRO A 115 -3.95 17.75 -6.80
CA PRO A 115 -3.30 16.92 -7.81
C PRO A 115 -4.13 16.84 -9.09
N SER A 116 -3.48 16.42 -10.18
CA SER A 116 -4.12 15.85 -11.37
C SER A 116 -4.57 14.41 -11.13
N ASP A 117 -5.50 13.95 -11.95
CA ASP A 117 -5.92 12.56 -12.07
C ASP A 117 -4.74 11.59 -12.35
N GLU A 118 -3.80 12.00 -13.19
CA GLU A 118 -2.57 11.23 -13.45
C GLU A 118 -1.70 11.08 -12.20
N ALA A 119 -1.53 12.16 -11.42
CA ALA A 119 -0.74 12.15 -10.20
C ALA A 119 -1.38 11.27 -9.11
N VAL A 120 -2.69 11.36 -8.94
CA VAL A 120 -3.44 10.48 -8.02
C VAL A 120 -3.28 9.02 -8.44
N SER A 121 -3.49 8.71 -9.72
CA SER A 121 -3.39 7.35 -10.23
C SER A 121 -1.99 6.75 -10.05
N THR A 122 -0.96 7.57 -10.29
CA THR A 122 0.44 7.18 -10.10
C THR A 122 0.75 6.86 -8.64
N GLU A 123 0.44 7.77 -7.71
CA GLU A 123 0.76 7.56 -6.29
C GLU A 123 -0.08 6.44 -5.66
N VAL A 124 -1.35 6.28 -6.07
CA VAL A 124 -2.18 5.16 -5.62
C VAL A 124 -1.58 3.84 -6.10
N ARG A 125 -1.11 3.77 -7.35
CA ARG A 125 -0.44 2.58 -7.89
C ARG A 125 0.85 2.27 -7.13
N LEU A 126 1.66 3.29 -6.82
CA LEU A 126 2.87 3.15 -6.01
C LEU A 126 2.55 2.63 -4.60
N MET A 127 1.54 3.20 -3.93
CA MET A 127 1.09 2.73 -2.63
C MET A 127 0.62 1.26 -2.70
N ILE A 128 -0.20 0.89 -3.67
CA ILE A 128 -0.73 -0.47 -3.79
C ILE A 128 0.41 -1.48 -3.98
N THR A 129 1.36 -1.17 -4.87
CA THR A 129 2.49 -2.04 -5.23
C THR A 129 3.62 -2.06 -4.19
N ASP A 130 3.67 -1.12 -3.24
CA ASP A 130 4.68 -1.10 -2.18
C ASP A 130 4.58 -2.34 -1.26
N ALA A 131 5.72 -2.73 -0.70
CA ALA A 131 5.81 -3.89 0.20
C ALA A 131 5.20 -3.66 1.60
N ALA A 132 4.79 -2.44 1.96
CA ALA A 132 4.10 -2.19 3.22
C ALA A 132 2.82 -3.03 3.33
N ARG A 133 2.59 -3.63 4.50
CA ARG A 133 1.37 -4.41 4.76
C ARG A 133 0.20 -3.54 5.18
N HIS A 134 0.49 -2.48 5.93
CA HIS A 134 -0.50 -1.58 6.49
C HIS A 134 -0.56 -0.32 5.65
N LYS A 135 -1.70 -0.08 4.98
CA LYS A 135 -1.88 1.04 4.06
C LYS A 135 -3.14 1.82 4.41
N LEU A 136 -3.04 3.15 4.43
CA LEU A 136 -4.17 4.04 4.54
C LEU A 136 -4.20 4.99 3.35
N LEU A 137 -5.31 5.01 2.63
CA LEU A 137 -5.64 6.00 1.62
C LEU A 137 -6.74 6.91 2.17
N VAL A 138 -6.46 8.21 2.26
CA VAL A 138 -7.47 9.23 2.59
C VAL A 138 -7.73 10.07 1.36
N LEU A 139 -8.97 10.06 0.87
CA LEU A 139 -9.43 10.92 -0.22
C LEU A 139 -10.30 12.02 0.39
N THR A 140 -9.94 13.28 0.16
CA THR A 140 -10.71 14.41 0.69
C THR A 140 -10.63 15.65 -0.18
N GLY A 141 -11.69 16.46 -0.16
CA GLY A 141 -11.81 17.68 -0.95
C GLY A 141 -13.27 17.88 -1.34
N GLN A 142 -13.50 18.70 -2.37
CA GLN A 142 -14.82 18.83 -2.95
C GLN A 142 -15.19 17.58 -3.75
N CYS A 143 -16.45 17.16 -3.65
CA CYS A 143 -16.99 16.03 -4.41
C CYS A 143 -18.16 16.50 -5.28
N PHE A 144 -18.36 15.84 -6.42
CA PHE A 144 -19.58 16.04 -7.20
C PHE A 144 -20.79 15.48 -6.43
N GLU A 145 -21.88 16.25 -6.34
CA GLU A 145 -23.08 15.88 -5.57
C GLU A 145 -23.74 14.59 -6.08
N ASN A 146 -23.69 14.35 -7.39
CA ASN A 146 -24.40 13.24 -8.03
C ASN A 146 -23.60 11.93 -8.04
N THR A 147 -22.28 12.02 -8.19
CA THR A 147 -21.41 10.85 -8.38
C THR A 147 -20.55 10.54 -7.16
N GLY A 148 -20.34 11.53 -6.27
CA GLY A 148 -19.45 11.42 -5.12
C GLY A 148 -17.96 11.42 -5.48
N GLU A 149 -17.61 11.63 -6.74
CA GLU A 149 -16.22 11.64 -7.20
C GLU A 149 -15.48 12.86 -6.65
N LEU A 150 -14.21 12.65 -6.28
CA LEU A 150 -13.35 13.71 -5.79
C LEU A 150 -12.96 14.61 -6.95
N ILE A 151 -13.21 15.92 -6.83
CA ILE A 151 -12.83 16.92 -7.82
C ILE A 151 -11.33 17.21 -7.65
N LEU A 152 -10.61 17.14 -8.76
CA LEU A 152 -9.17 17.33 -8.85
C LEU A 152 -8.84 18.58 -9.66
N GLN A 153 -7.58 18.99 -9.65
CA GLN A 153 -7.14 20.16 -10.43
C GLN A 153 -7.29 19.93 -11.94
N SER A 154 -7.14 18.68 -12.38
CA SER A 154 -7.55 18.21 -13.70
C SER A 154 -8.34 16.90 -13.54
N GLY A 155 -9.60 16.92 -13.96
CA GLY A 155 -10.48 15.74 -13.92
C GLY A 155 -11.10 15.45 -12.55
N SER A 156 -11.41 14.19 -12.31
CA SER A 156 -11.95 13.69 -11.05
C SER A 156 -11.39 12.31 -10.73
N PHE A 157 -11.53 11.90 -9.47
CA PHE A 157 -11.14 10.56 -9.02
C PHE A 157 -12.36 9.85 -8.42
N SER A 158 -12.80 8.81 -9.11
CA SER A 158 -13.92 7.97 -8.73
C SER A 158 -13.45 6.65 -8.09
N PHE A 159 -14.38 5.93 -7.46
CA PHE A 159 -14.14 4.56 -7.05
C PHE A 159 -13.82 3.65 -8.25
N GLN A 160 -14.41 3.91 -9.42
CA GLN A 160 -14.15 3.14 -10.63
C GLN A 160 -12.70 3.32 -11.10
N ASN A 161 -12.16 4.55 -11.06
CA ASN A 161 -10.74 4.80 -11.34
C ASN A 161 -9.84 4.04 -10.36
N PHE A 162 -10.21 3.99 -9.08
CA PHE A 162 -9.47 3.21 -8.09
C PHE A 162 -9.43 1.73 -8.46
N ILE A 163 -10.56 1.12 -8.86
CA ILE A 163 -10.60 -0.28 -9.30
C ILE A 163 -9.75 -0.51 -10.55
N GLU A 164 -9.80 0.42 -11.52
CA GLU A 164 -9.03 0.33 -12.76
C GLU A 164 -7.52 0.26 -12.52
N ILE A 165 -7.01 0.96 -11.50
CA ILE A 165 -5.60 0.90 -11.12
C ILE A 165 -5.16 -0.53 -10.73
N PHE A 166 -6.06 -1.36 -10.18
CA PHE A 166 -5.76 -2.76 -9.86
C PHE A 166 -5.89 -3.68 -11.07
N THR A 167 -6.73 -3.33 -12.05
CA THR A 167 -7.00 -4.18 -13.22
C THR A 167 -6.04 -3.91 -14.37
N ASP A 168 -5.37 -2.76 -14.39
CA ASP A 168 -4.22 -2.49 -15.25
C ASP A 168 -3.01 -3.36 -14.84
N GLN A 169 -3.12 -4.67 -15.11
CA GLN A 169 -1.94 -5.48 -15.40
C GLN A 169 -1.48 -5.10 -16.80
N GLU A 170 -0.37 -4.35 -16.85
CA GLU A 170 0.59 -4.26 -17.96
C GLU A 170 0.15 -4.91 -19.28
N SER A 171 -0.30 -4.09 -20.24
CA SER A 171 -0.30 -4.48 -21.67
C SER A 171 1.08 -4.37 -22.28
#